data_AF-A0A2D8BZC9-F1
#
_entry.id   AF-A0A2D8BZC9-F1
#
_cell.length_a   1.000
_cell.length_b   1.000
_cell.length_c   1.000
_cell.angle_alpha   90.00
_cell.angle_beta   90.00
_cell.angle_gamma   90.00
#
_symmetry.space_group_name_H-M   'P 1'
#
loop_
_entity.id
_entity.type
_entity.pdbx_description
1 polymer ?
#
loop_
_entity_poly.entity_id
_entity_poly.type
_entity_poly.pdbx_seq_one_letter_code
_entity_poly.pdbx_strand_id
1 'polypeptide(L)'
;MKEAKNMEWTDGVGKALSTLGSVISKQEKARHDKREDYFSDPMLYVQDLNTGTSVLLVPDDNEGGKTKGRGYRRCSSVRQRIGTKVPPKLQVTVLLDMVVGMLVPKEEDRMGPLGEAAYNRIASAMIEAQSAENWLKENGKHASKVNEIIEKLQDMTWTERSGDTLLNMKALKMEEAVMNEKEILEAVGRPLQKEVTQ
;
A
#
# COMPACT_ATOMS: atom_id res chain seq x y z
N MET A 1 -12.82 18.91 -4.68
CA MET A 1 -11.50 19.38 -5.21
C MET A 1 -11.63 20.43 -6.31
N LYS A 2 -12.62 20.38 -7.22
CA LYS A 2 -12.86 21.50 -8.16
C LYS A 2 -13.28 22.79 -7.44
N GLU A 3 -14.04 22.69 -6.36
CA GLU A 3 -14.47 23.83 -5.54
C GLU A 3 -13.30 24.53 -4.81
N ALA A 4 -12.32 23.77 -4.31
CA ALA A 4 -11.14 24.34 -3.65
C ALA A 4 -10.24 25.14 -4.60
N LYS A 5 -10.27 24.85 -5.92
CA LYS A 5 -9.54 25.65 -6.92
C LYS A 5 -10.19 27.01 -7.20
N ASN A 6 -11.45 27.18 -6.83
CA ASN A 6 -12.19 28.44 -7.01
C ASN A 6 -12.06 29.34 -5.77
N MET A 7 -11.27 28.94 -4.77
CA MET A 7 -11.02 29.72 -3.55
C MET A 7 -9.67 30.40 -3.69
N GLU A 8 -9.60 31.69 -3.37
CA GLU A 8 -8.38 32.53 -3.41
C GLU A 8 -7.45 32.20 -2.22
N TRP A 9 -7.07 30.93 -2.09
CA TRP A 9 -6.16 30.46 -1.07
C TRP A 9 -4.71 30.74 -1.44
N THR A 10 -3.88 30.97 -0.43
CA THR A 10 -2.44 31.01 -0.65
C THR A 10 -1.93 29.62 -1.07
N ASP A 11 -0.89 29.58 -1.93
CA ASP A 11 -0.30 28.33 -2.44
C ASP A 11 0.13 27.35 -1.32
N GLY A 12 0.44 27.88 -0.14
CA GLY A 12 0.80 27.10 1.05
C GLY A 12 -0.36 26.26 1.62
N VAL A 13 -1.60 26.74 1.49
CA VAL A 13 -2.79 26.06 2.05
C VAL A 13 -3.02 24.71 1.38
N GLY A 14 -2.82 24.61 0.05
CA GLY A 14 -2.98 23.36 -0.67
C GLY A 14 -2.02 22.25 -0.18
N LYS A 15 -0.76 22.62 0.10
CA LYS A 15 0.23 21.68 0.67
C LYS A 15 -0.11 21.31 2.11
N ALA A 16 -0.58 22.27 2.91
CA ALA A 16 -1.00 22.03 4.29
C ALA A 16 -2.20 21.06 4.34
N LEU A 17 -3.20 21.25 3.47
CA LEU A 17 -4.37 20.38 3.36
C LEU A 17 -4.03 18.96 2.95
N SER A 18 -3.14 18.79 1.97
CA SER A 18 -2.67 17.47 1.56
C SER A 18 -1.97 16.75 2.72
N THR A 19 -1.17 17.50 3.48
CA THR A 19 -0.44 16.97 4.64
C THR A 19 -1.40 16.61 5.76
N LEU A 20 -2.35 17.48 6.12
CA LEU A 20 -3.40 17.22 7.10
C LEU A 20 -4.23 15.99 6.73
N GLY A 21 -4.65 15.87 5.47
CA GLY A 21 -5.37 14.70 4.98
C GLY A 21 -4.57 13.39 5.14
N SER A 22 -3.26 13.44 4.91
CA SER A 22 -2.38 12.28 5.13
C SER A 22 -2.24 11.90 6.60
N VAL A 23 -2.15 12.89 7.50
CA VAL A 23 -2.02 12.69 8.95
C VAL A 23 -3.30 12.12 9.53
N ILE A 24 -4.45 12.69 9.17
CA ILE A 24 -5.77 12.21 9.59
C ILE A 24 -5.97 10.77 9.11
N SER A 25 -5.69 10.50 7.83
CA SER A 25 -5.77 9.15 7.30
C SER A 25 -4.87 8.19 8.09
N LYS A 26 -3.65 8.59 8.43
CA LYS A 26 -2.73 7.75 9.22
C LYS A 26 -3.26 7.50 10.64
N GLN A 27 -3.82 8.51 11.31
CA GLN A 27 -4.41 8.38 12.63
C GLN A 27 -5.64 7.46 12.61
N GLU A 28 -6.53 7.66 11.64
CA GLU A 28 -7.71 6.80 11.42
C GLU A 28 -7.29 5.34 11.18
N LYS A 29 -6.27 5.11 10.33
CA LYS A 29 -5.74 3.77 10.09
C LYS A 29 -5.10 3.13 11.33
N ALA A 30 -4.65 3.92 12.31
CA ALA A 30 -4.04 3.41 13.54
C ALA A 30 -5.07 3.08 14.62
N ARG A 31 -6.25 3.72 14.58
CA ARG A 31 -7.36 3.45 15.51
C ARG A 31 -8.14 2.18 15.17
N HIS A 32 -8.12 1.80 13.89
CA HIS A 32 -8.92 0.71 13.34
C HIS A 32 -8.09 -0.49 12.91
N ASP A 33 -8.60 -1.70 13.11
CA ASP A 33 -7.94 -2.93 12.67
C ASP A 33 -7.91 -2.98 11.12
N LYS A 34 -6.89 -3.62 10.54
CA LYS A 34 -6.78 -3.80 9.09
C LYS A 34 -7.83 -4.74 8.52
N ARG A 35 -8.45 -5.56 9.38
CA ARG A 35 -9.41 -6.62 9.02
C ARG A 35 -10.87 -6.18 9.14
N GLU A 36 -11.15 -5.03 9.73
CA GLU A 36 -12.51 -4.53 9.85
C GLU A 36 -12.90 -3.60 8.69
N ASP A 37 -14.16 -3.73 8.27
CA ASP A 37 -14.82 -2.71 7.47
C ASP A 37 -15.33 -1.64 8.43
N TYR A 38 -14.95 -0.38 8.22
CA TYR A 38 -15.47 0.72 9.04
C TYR A 38 -15.91 1.91 8.20
N PHE A 39 -16.79 2.69 8.82
CA PHE A 39 -17.36 3.91 8.28
C PHE A 39 -17.07 5.05 9.24
N SER A 40 -16.77 6.23 8.70
CA SER A 40 -16.54 7.42 9.51
C SER A 40 -17.06 8.66 8.80
N ASP A 41 -17.41 9.66 9.60
CA ASP A 41 -17.88 10.96 9.13
C ASP A 41 -16.89 12.05 9.57
N PRO A 42 -15.71 12.13 8.95
CA PRO A 42 -14.75 13.15 9.31
C PRO A 42 -15.34 14.53 8.97
N MET A 43 -15.29 15.44 9.94
CA MET A 43 -15.59 16.85 9.73
C MET A 43 -14.31 17.65 9.95
N LEU A 44 -13.96 18.52 9.02
CA LEU A 44 -12.72 19.30 9.08
C LEU A 44 -13.03 20.78 8.85
N TYR A 45 -12.68 21.63 9.80
CA TYR A 45 -12.67 23.07 9.62
C TYR A 45 -11.25 23.54 9.32
N VAL A 46 -11.10 24.31 8.24
CA VAL A 46 -9.81 24.88 7.83
C VAL A 46 -10.02 26.34 7.55
N GLN A 47 -9.15 27.17 8.12
CA GLN A 47 -9.16 28.60 7.88
C GLN A 47 -7.76 29.07 7.54
N ASP A 48 -7.68 29.84 6.47
CA ASP A 48 -6.50 30.62 6.15
C ASP A 48 -6.53 31.91 6.98
N LEU A 49 -5.61 32.01 7.93
CA LEU A 49 -5.50 33.16 8.84
C LEU A 49 -5.11 34.45 8.12
N ASN A 50 -4.51 34.37 6.93
CA ASN A 50 -4.06 35.56 6.20
C ASN A 50 -5.17 36.16 5.32
N THR A 51 -6.00 35.31 4.72
CA THR A 51 -7.09 35.75 3.82
C THR A 51 -8.46 35.76 4.51
N GLY A 52 -8.57 35.18 5.72
CA GLY A 52 -9.85 34.97 6.41
C GLY A 52 -10.74 33.90 5.76
N THR A 53 -10.30 33.30 4.64
CA THR A 53 -11.09 32.31 3.92
C THR A 53 -11.20 31.03 4.74
N SER A 54 -12.41 30.55 4.98
CA SER A 54 -12.64 29.30 5.69
C SER A 54 -13.49 28.31 4.91
N VAL A 55 -13.16 27.04 5.09
CA VAL A 55 -13.85 25.90 4.50
C VAL A 55 -14.14 24.87 5.56
N LEU A 56 -15.38 24.43 5.54
CA LEU A 56 -15.86 23.31 6.31
C LEU A 56 -16.02 22.11 5.37
N LEU A 57 -15.20 21.08 5.56
CA LEU A 57 -15.37 19.80 4.88
C LEU A 57 -16.31 18.94 5.72
N VAL A 58 -17.42 18.53 5.11
CA VAL A 58 -18.42 17.65 5.73
C VAL A 58 -18.71 16.46 4.82
N PRO A 59 -19.18 15.34 5.40
CA PRO A 59 -19.75 14.26 4.61
C PRO A 59 -20.82 14.79 3.65
N ASP A 60 -20.84 14.23 2.45
CA ASP A 60 -21.91 14.52 1.51
C ASP A 60 -23.13 13.64 1.81
N ASP A 61 -24.32 14.23 1.77
CA ASP A 61 -25.58 13.61 2.18
C ASP A 61 -26.14 12.79 1.02
N ASN A 62 -25.59 11.60 0.81
CA ASN A 62 -26.05 10.70 -0.24
C ASN A 62 -26.75 9.47 0.36
N GLU A 63 -28.05 9.33 0.08
CA GLU A 63 -28.80 8.11 0.39
C GLU A 63 -28.46 7.00 -0.64
N GLY A 64 -27.30 6.37 -0.49
CA GLY A 64 -26.92 5.22 -1.31
C GLY A 64 -25.42 5.02 -1.50
N GLY A 65 -25.08 3.98 -2.26
CA GLY A 65 -23.70 3.68 -2.66
C GLY A 65 -22.86 2.93 -1.64
N LYS A 66 -21.58 2.70 -1.99
CA LYS A 66 -20.67 1.88 -1.20
C LYS A 66 -20.37 2.47 0.18
N THR A 67 -20.53 3.77 0.39
CA THR A 67 -20.31 4.44 1.68
C THR A 67 -21.54 4.43 2.61
N LYS A 68 -22.70 3.93 2.15
CA LYS A 68 -23.95 3.88 2.94
C LYS A 68 -24.35 5.23 3.57
N GLY A 69 -24.17 6.32 2.82
CA GLY A 69 -24.47 7.68 3.29
C GLY A 69 -23.50 8.26 4.33
N ARG A 70 -22.35 7.62 4.54
CA ARG A 70 -21.25 8.15 5.35
C ARG A 70 -20.21 8.84 4.48
N GLY A 71 -19.44 9.73 5.08
CA GLY A 71 -18.40 10.51 4.40
C GLY A 71 -17.17 9.68 4.01
N TYR A 72 -16.93 8.57 4.70
CA TYR A 72 -15.78 7.70 4.46
C TYR A 72 -16.12 6.24 4.70
N ARG A 73 -15.59 5.36 3.85
CA ARG A 73 -15.55 3.91 4.08
C ARG A 73 -14.17 3.37 3.80
N ARG A 74 -13.69 2.50 4.69
CA ARG A 74 -12.56 1.63 4.41
C ARG A 74 -13.01 0.17 4.39
N CYS A 75 -12.64 -0.53 3.33
CA CYS A 75 -12.80 -1.96 3.25
C CYS A 75 -11.64 -2.69 3.93
N SER A 76 -11.93 -3.86 4.46
CA SER A 76 -10.99 -4.81 5.04
C SER A 76 -9.89 -5.19 4.03
N SER A 77 -8.70 -5.42 4.57
CA SER A 77 -7.54 -5.83 3.78
C SER A 77 -7.70 -7.30 3.35
N VAL A 78 -7.37 -7.59 2.10
CA VAL A 78 -7.56 -8.92 1.49
C VAL A 78 -6.21 -9.55 1.22
N ARG A 79 -6.08 -10.86 1.49
CA ARG A 79 -4.90 -11.63 1.07
C ARG A 79 -5.03 -12.03 -0.39
N GLN A 80 -4.02 -11.69 -1.18
CA GLN A 80 -3.95 -12.06 -2.59
C GLN A 80 -2.61 -12.73 -2.89
N ARG A 81 -2.61 -13.75 -3.76
CA ARG A 81 -1.38 -14.32 -4.33
C ARG A 81 -0.88 -13.43 -5.46
N ILE A 82 0.38 -13.01 -5.39
CA ILE A 82 1.04 -12.23 -6.41
C ILE A 82 2.17 -13.07 -7.00
N GLY A 83 1.92 -13.71 -8.14
CA GLY A 83 2.89 -14.62 -8.77
C GLY A 83 4.22 -13.98 -9.14
N THR A 84 4.26 -12.66 -9.35
CA THR A 84 5.48 -11.91 -9.66
C THR A 84 6.36 -11.62 -8.43
N LYS A 85 5.86 -11.83 -7.21
CA LYS A 85 6.63 -11.60 -5.98
C LYS A 85 7.82 -12.54 -5.84
N VAL A 86 7.68 -13.76 -6.37
CA VAL A 86 8.78 -14.72 -6.52
C VAL A 86 8.86 -15.09 -7.99
N PRO A 87 9.60 -14.31 -8.81
CA PRO A 87 9.66 -14.54 -10.25
C PRO A 87 10.10 -15.97 -10.57
N PRO A 88 9.44 -16.69 -11.49
CA PRO A 88 9.80 -18.07 -11.83
C PRO A 88 11.27 -18.22 -12.24
N LYS A 89 11.80 -17.24 -12.99
CA LYS A 89 13.21 -17.22 -13.38
C LYS A 89 14.15 -17.21 -12.17
N LEU A 90 13.84 -16.42 -11.14
CA LEU A 90 14.65 -16.35 -9.92
C LEU A 90 14.62 -17.66 -9.15
N GLN A 91 13.46 -18.31 -9.06
CA GLN A 91 13.32 -19.63 -8.42
C GLN A 91 14.22 -20.67 -9.08
N VAL A 92 14.15 -20.76 -10.41
CA VAL A 92 14.94 -21.72 -11.19
C VAL A 92 16.44 -21.41 -11.08
N THR A 93 16.84 -20.15 -11.19
CA THR A 93 18.25 -19.75 -11.08
C THR A 93 18.83 -20.09 -9.72
N VAL A 94 18.15 -19.78 -8.61
CA VAL A 94 18.66 -20.08 -7.26
C VAL A 94 18.75 -21.59 -7.02
N LEU A 95 17.75 -22.37 -7.48
CA LEU A 95 17.79 -23.83 -7.36
C LEU A 95 18.95 -24.43 -8.16
N LEU A 96 19.15 -24.00 -9.40
CA LEU A 96 20.25 -24.47 -10.24
C LEU A 96 21.61 -24.05 -9.68
N ASP A 97 21.74 -22.83 -9.17
CA ASP A 97 22.96 -22.33 -8.53
C ASP A 97 23.36 -23.16 -7.30
N MET A 98 22.40 -23.51 -6.44
CA MET A 98 22.66 -24.41 -5.31
C MET A 98 23.06 -25.82 -5.76
N VAL A 99 22.41 -26.36 -6.80
CA VAL A 99 22.72 -27.69 -7.34
C VAL A 99 24.12 -27.74 -7.95
N VAL A 100 24.50 -26.71 -8.68
CA VAL A 100 25.85 -26.57 -9.27
C VAL A 100 26.88 -26.33 -8.17
N GLY A 101 26.62 -25.40 -7.24
CA GLY A 101 27.53 -25.04 -6.16
C GLY A 101 27.80 -26.15 -5.12
N MET A 102 26.93 -27.15 -5.01
CA MET A 102 27.17 -28.34 -4.17
C MET A 102 28.16 -29.34 -4.80
N LEU A 103 28.43 -29.23 -6.11
CA LEU A 103 29.17 -30.25 -6.87
C LEU A 103 30.27 -29.70 -7.78
N VAL A 104 30.35 -28.39 -7.90
CA VAL A 104 31.48 -27.68 -8.50
C VAL A 104 32.31 -27.08 -7.37
N PRO A 105 33.63 -27.35 -7.29
CA PRO A 105 34.51 -26.69 -6.35
C PRO A 105 34.39 -25.16 -6.49
N LYS A 106 34.34 -24.44 -5.36
CA LYS A 106 34.44 -22.98 -5.35
C LYS A 106 35.70 -22.61 -6.14
N GLU A 107 35.56 -21.83 -7.21
CA GLU A 107 36.61 -21.32 -8.13
C GLU A 107 36.69 -21.97 -9.53
N GLU A 108 35.87 -22.95 -9.88
CA GLU A 108 35.81 -23.46 -11.26
C GLU A 108 34.54 -22.99 -12.01
N ASP A 109 34.73 -22.34 -13.16
CA ASP A 109 33.64 -21.87 -14.04
C ASP A 109 33.19 -22.97 -15.02
N ARG A 110 32.91 -24.17 -14.50
CA ARG A 110 32.45 -25.31 -15.31
C ARG A 110 31.13 -25.86 -14.78
N MET A 111 30.28 -26.33 -15.68
CA MET A 111 29.08 -27.08 -15.30
C MET A 111 29.52 -28.41 -14.67
N GLY A 112 29.16 -28.64 -13.40
CA GLY A 112 29.51 -29.87 -12.71
C GLY A 112 28.74 -31.10 -13.24
N PRO A 113 29.18 -32.33 -12.93
CA PRO A 113 28.61 -33.56 -13.47
C PRO A 113 27.09 -33.71 -13.23
N LEU A 114 26.57 -33.20 -12.11
CA LEU A 114 25.12 -33.21 -11.85
C LEU A 114 24.36 -32.17 -12.65
N GLY A 115 24.95 -31.00 -12.94
CA GLY A 115 24.34 -30.01 -13.82
C GLY A 115 24.15 -30.57 -15.23
N GLU A 116 25.18 -31.25 -15.75
CA GLU A 116 25.13 -31.93 -17.05
C GLU A 116 24.13 -33.10 -17.04
N ALA A 117 24.13 -33.93 -15.99
CA ALA A 117 23.16 -35.01 -15.84
C ALA A 117 21.71 -34.49 -15.71
N ALA A 118 21.49 -33.40 -14.99
CA ALA A 118 20.19 -32.76 -14.85
C ALA A 118 19.72 -32.18 -16.19
N TYR A 119 20.59 -31.50 -16.93
CA TYR A 119 20.30 -31.00 -18.27
C TYR A 119 19.88 -32.13 -19.22
N ASN A 120 20.67 -33.21 -19.28
CA ASN A 120 20.36 -34.36 -20.13
C ASN A 120 19.04 -35.02 -19.73
N ARG A 121 18.76 -35.16 -18.43
CA ARG A 121 17.51 -35.72 -17.94
C ARG A 121 16.30 -34.85 -18.24
N ILE A 122 16.43 -33.52 -18.18
CA ILE A 122 15.39 -32.58 -18.61
C ILE A 122 15.14 -32.71 -20.12
N ALA A 123 16.21 -32.77 -20.92
CA ALA A 123 16.10 -32.94 -22.36
C ALA A 123 15.39 -34.25 -22.74
N SER A 124 15.77 -35.38 -22.10
CA SER A 124 15.07 -36.66 -22.27
C SER A 124 13.61 -36.58 -21.84
N ALA A 125 13.32 -35.96 -20.69
CA ALA A 125 11.95 -35.78 -20.23
C ALA A 125 11.10 -34.94 -21.20
N MET A 126 11.66 -33.92 -21.84
CA MET A 126 10.96 -33.12 -22.85
C MET A 126 10.64 -33.89 -24.13
N ILE A 127 11.44 -34.89 -24.47
CA ILE A 127 11.23 -35.74 -25.65
C ILE A 127 10.21 -36.85 -25.34
N GLU A 128 10.27 -37.43 -24.13
CA GLU A 128 9.43 -38.56 -23.71
C GLU A 128 8.06 -38.13 -23.19
N ALA A 129 7.95 -36.94 -22.58
CA ALA A 129 6.72 -36.52 -21.91
C ALA A 129 5.68 -36.03 -22.94
N GLN A 130 4.64 -36.84 -23.17
CA GLN A 130 3.39 -36.37 -23.80
C GLN A 130 2.60 -35.42 -22.87
N SER A 131 2.76 -35.58 -21.54
CA SER A 131 2.21 -34.71 -20.51
C SER A 131 3.15 -34.68 -19.31
N ALA A 132 3.44 -33.47 -18.80
CA ALA A 132 4.30 -33.27 -17.65
C ALA A 132 3.78 -33.99 -16.40
N GLU A 133 2.46 -34.03 -16.18
CA GLU A 133 1.86 -34.69 -15.02
C GLU A 133 2.05 -36.20 -15.04
N ASN A 134 1.90 -36.84 -16.21
CA ASN A 134 2.02 -38.29 -16.33
C ASN A 134 3.48 -38.73 -16.18
N TRP A 135 4.41 -37.99 -16.81
CA TRP A 135 5.82 -38.26 -16.66
C TRP A 135 6.29 -38.11 -15.20
N LEU A 136 5.82 -37.09 -14.48
CA LEU A 136 6.11 -36.89 -13.07
C LEU A 136 5.55 -38.00 -12.17
N LYS A 137 4.39 -38.56 -12.48
CA LYS A 137 3.82 -39.69 -11.72
C LYS A 137 4.62 -40.98 -11.91
N GLU A 138 5.12 -41.23 -13.12
CA GLU A 138 5.85 -42.46 -13.46
C GLU A 138 7.34 -42.39 -13.05
N ASN A 139 7.97 -41.22 -13.18
CA ASN A 139 9.42 -41.05 -12.98
C ASN A 139 9.79 -40.28 -11.72
N GLY A 140 8.84 -39.61 -11.07
CA GLY A 140 9.05 -38.78 -9.90
C GLY A 140 9.07 -39.57 -8.59
N LYS A 141 10.18 -40.26 -8.30
CA LYS A 141 10.37 -41.01 -7.02
C LYS A 141 10.16 -40.17 -5.76
N HIS A 142 10.35 -38.84 -5.85
CA HIS A 142 10.18 -37.89 -4.76
C HIS A 142 9.10 -36.83 -5.03
N ALA A 143 8.16 -37.10 -5.94
CA ALA A 143 7.15 -36.13 -6.39
C ALA A 143 6.38 -35.47 -5.23
N SER A 144 6.03 -36.22 -4.18
CA SER A 144 5.36 -35.69 -2.98
C SER A 144 6.18 -34.60 -2.28
N LYS A 145 7.50 -34.81 -2.11
CA LYS A 145 8.39 -33.83 -1.47
C LYS A 145 8.63 -32.61 -2.35
N VAL A 146 8.71 -32.80 -3.66
CA VAL A 146 8.81 -31.70 -4.63
C VAL A 146 7.55 -30.83 -4.59
N ASN A 147 6.37 -31.45 -4.57
CA ASN A 147 5.10 -30.72 -4.47
C ASN A 147 4.98 -29.93 -3.15
N GLU A 148 5.42 -30.50 -2.02
CA GLU A 148 5.46 -29.80 -0.73
C GLU A 148 6.33 -28.53 -0.80
N ILE A 149 7.46 -28.58 -1.52
CA ILE A 149 8.34 -27.42 -1.73
C ILE A 149 7.69 -26.40 -2.66
N ILE A 150 7.03 -26.85 -3.73
CA ILE A 150 6.29 -25.97 -4.65
C ILE A 150 5.19 -25.22 -3.90
N GLU A 151 4.43 -25.88 -3.04
CA GLU A 151 3.40 -25.23 -2.21
C GLU A 151 4.02 -24.17 -1.28
N LYS A 152 5.14 -24.48 -0.63
CA LYS A 152 5.88 -23.52 0.21
C LYS A 152 6.36 -22.31 -0.59
N LEU A 153 6.87 -22.51 -1.81
CA LEU A 153 7.25 -21.42 -2.72
C LEU A 153 6.04 -20.58 -3.13
N GLN A 154 4.90 -21.21 -3.41
CA GLN A 154 3.66 -20.51 -3.71
C GLN A 154 3.14 -19.71 -2.51
N ASP A 155 3.30 -20.19 -1.29
CA ASP A 155 2.86 -19.46 -0.10
C ASP A 155 3.68 -18.20 0.17
N MET A 156 4.94 -18.14 -0.29
CA MET A 156 5.72 -16.89 -0.28
C MET A 156 5.12 -15.79 -1.15
N THR A 157 4.23 -16.14 -2.09
CA THR A 157 3.56 -15.18 -2.99
C THR A 157 2.38 -14.46 -2.33
N TRP A 158 1.93 -14.90 -1.15
CA TRP A 158 0.87 -14.22 -0.42
C TRP A 158 1.30 -12.82 -0.02
N THR A 159 0.44 -11.85 -0.31
CA THR A 159 0.60 -10.47 0.11
C THR A 159 -0.73 -9.93 0.59
N GLU A 160 -0.68 -9.13 1.66
CA GLU A 160 -1.84 -8.39 2.14
C GLU A 160 -2.00 -7.14 1.27
N ARG A 161 -3.11 -7.06 0.54
CA ARG A 161 -3.50 -5.87 -0.21
C ARG A 161 -4.45 -5.05 0.67
N SER A 162 -4.16 -3.77 0.83
CA SER A 162 -5.08 -2.85 1.51
C SER A 162 -6.41 -2.81 0.78
N GLY A 163 -7.51 -2.94 1.53
CA GLY A 163 -8.85 -2.76 0.97
C GLY A 163 -9.05 -1.35 0.41
N ASP A 164 -10.02 -1.23 -0.49
CA ASP A 164 -10.34 0.05 -1.11
C ASP A 164 -10.82 1.06 -0.06
N THR A 165 -10.44 2.32 -0.26
CA THR A 165 -10.92 3.45 0.55
C THR A 165 -11.76 4.37 -0.32
N LEU A 166 -12.95 4.70 0.15
CA LEU A 166 -13.87 5.62 -0.53
C LEU A 166 -14.10 6.84 0.35
N LEU A 167 -13.99 8.01 -0.24
CA LEU A 167 -14.19 9.30 0.41
C LEU A 167 -15.27 10.06 -0.37
N ASN A 168 -16.32 10.46 0.33
CA ASN A 168 -17.42 11.25 -0.20
C ASN A 168 -17.67 12.45 0.70
N MET A 169 -17.01 13.57 0.42
CA MET A 169 -17.09 14.79 1.21
C MET A 169 -17.36 16.00 0.32
N LYS A 170 -18.18 16.93 0.82
CA LYS A 170 -18.44 18.24 0.21
C LYS A 170 -17.67 19.33 0.95
N ALA A 171 -17.24 20.36 0.23
CA ALA A 171 -16.59 21.53 0.80
C ALA A 171 -17.61 22.67 0.87
N LEU A 172 -17.97 23.09 2.08
CA LEU A 172 -18.83 24.24 2.31
C LEU A 172 -17.93 25.47 2.53
N LYS A 173 -18.09 26.48 1.68
CA LYS A 173 -17.47 27.79 1.90
C LYS A 173 -18.25 28.48 3.03
N MET A 174 -17.54 28.94 4.05
CA MET A 174 -18.14 29.75 5.08
C MET A 174 -18.00 31.21 4.64
N GLU A 175 -19.12 31.88 4.36
CA GLU A 175 -19.14 33.32 4.14
C GLU A 175 -18.96 33.99 5.50
N GLU A 176 -17.80 34.63 5.69
CA GLU A 176 -17.46 35.46 6.85
C GLU A 176 -17.67 34.80 8.23
N ALA A 177 -16.72 33.96 8.64
CA ALA A 177 -16.42 33.89 10.05
C ALA A 177 -15.74 35.22 10.41
N VAL A 178 -16.49 36.18 10.96
CA VAL A 178 -15.92 37.34 11.67
C VAL A 178 -15.16 36.77 12.87
N MET A 179 -13.91 36.37 12.63
CA MET A 179 -12.99 36.01 13.70
C MET A 179 -12.70 37.29 14.47
N ASN A 180 -13.07 37.32 15.74
CA ASN A 180 -12.63 38.35 16.66
C ASN A 180 -11.11 38.17 16.86
N GLU A 181 -10.29 38.80 16.01
CA GLU A 181 -8.81 38.69 16.02
C GLU A 181 -8.20 38.85 17.41
N LYS A 182 -8.86 39.61 18.29
CA LYS A 182 -8.47 39.79 19.69
C LYS A 182 -8.44 38.49 20.50
N GLU A 183 -9.44 37.62 20.36
CA GLU A 183 -9.53 36.38 21.15
C GLU A 183 -8.47 35.36 20.75
N ILE A 184 -8.02 35.38 19.50
CA ILE A 184 -6.97 34.48 19.00
C ILE A 184 -5.58 34.99 19.38
N LEU A 185 -5.35 36.30 19.33
CA LEU A 185 -4.10 36.90 19.82
C LEU A 185 -3.92 36.71 21.34
N GLU A 186 -5.01 36.70 22.10
CA GLU A 186 -5.00 36.33 23.52
C GLU A 186 -4.77 34.83 23.72
N ALA A 187 -5.39 33.96 22.92
CA ALA A 187 -5.21 32.50 23.03
C ALA A 187 -3.83 32.00 22.57
N VAL A 188 -3.18 32.70 21.64
CA VAL A 188 -1.87 32.32 21.08
C VAL A 188 -0.69 32.99 21.82
N GLY A 189 -0.95 33.99 22.67
CA GLY A 189 -0.04 34.47 23.72
C GLY A 189 1.33 34.99 23.23
N ARG A 190 1.46 36.32 23.09
CA ARG A 190 2.80 36.96 23.12
C ARG A 190 3.44 36.78 24.50
N PRO A 191 4.76 36.52 24.57
CA PRO A 191 5.66 37.66 24.68
C PRO A 191 6.96 37.49 23.87
N LEU A 192 7.19 38.39 22.92
CA LEU A 192 8.54 38.76 22.50
C LEU A 192 8.63 40.29 22.43
N GLN A 193 8.63 40.92 23.60
CA GLN A 193 9.32 42.17 23.79
C GLN A 193 10.59 41.87 24.59
N LYS A 194 11.71 41.78 23.89
CA LYS A 194 12.99 42.20 24.47
C LYS A 194 13.21 43.62 23.98
N GLU A 195 12.83 44.59 24.80
CA GLU A 195 13.50 45.87 24.77
C GLU A 195 14.94 45.63 25.22
N VAL A 196 15.90 45.85 24.32
CA VAL A 196 17.28 46.15 24.71
C VAL A 196 17.49 47.60 24.35
N THR A 197 17.40 48.47 25.35
CA THR A 197 17.98 49.81 25.28
C THR A 197 18.54 50.13 26.65
N GLN A 198 19.87 50.05 26.76
CA GLN A 198 20.68 50.94 27.58
C GLN A 198 21.70 51.58 26.66
#